data_AF-A0A1H3PD27-F1
#
_entry.id   AF-A0A1H3PD27-F1
#
_cell.length_a   1.000
_cell.length_b   1.000
_cell.length_c   1.000
_cell.angle_alpha   90.00
_cell.angle_beta   90.00
_cell.angle_gamma   90.00
#
_symmetry.space_group_name_H-M   'P 1'
#
loop_
_entity.id
_entity.type
_entity.pdbx_description
1 polymer ?
#
loop_
_entity_poly.entity_id
_entity_poly.type
_entity_poly.pdbx_seq_one_letter_code
_entity_poly.pdbx_strand_id
1 'polypeptide(L)'
;MKVISTTITITIAIGIFPFFLNTQVYAEDTDHRAEAIQHAEKAIKQGKMGCAEELLIHAKESMEHAQAASNSGADSHMKQAVKHLEGAIRHAEMHRAGAATNHTKTAMSLMQESESTH
;
A
#
# COMPACT_ATOMS: atom_id res chain seq x y z
N MET A 1 -25.45 -45.68 32.99
CA MET A 1 -26.14 -44.53 32.38
C MET A 1 -25.31 -43.27 32.58
N LYS A 2 -25.20 -42.43 31.54
CA LYS A 2 -24.79 -41.00 31.53
C LYS A 2 -23.32 -40.69 31.86
N VAL A 3 -22.56 -39.90 31.11
CA VAL A 3 -22.64 -39.28 29.78
C VAL A 3 -21.20 -38.90 29.41
N ILE A 4 -20.88 -39.09 28.14
CA ILE A 4 -19.69 -38.57 27.46
C ILE A 4 -19.85 -37.04 27.37
N SER A 5 -18.86 -36.24 27.75
CA SER A 5 -18.85 -34.83 27.37
C SER A 5 -17.42 -34.33 27.17
N THR A 6 -17.02 -34.39 25.91
CA THR A 6 -15.81 -33.82 25.33
C THR A 6 -15.82 -32.30 25.49
N THR A 7 -14.76 -31.73 26.07
CA THR A 7 -14.42 -30.33 25.81
C THR A 7 -12.90 -30.18 25.76
N ILE A 8 -12.38 -30.31 24.54
CA ILE A 8 -11.03 -29.87 24.19
C ILE A 8 -11.10 -28.35 24.09
N THR A 9 -10.72 -27.66 25.16
CA THR A 9 -10.58 -26.20 25.14
C THR A 9 -9.19 -25.86 24.61
N ILE A 10 -9.08 -25.79 23.29
CA ILE A 10 -7.93 -25.19 22.60
C ILE A 10 -8.00 -23.68 22.85
N THR A 11 -7.35 -23.22 23.92
CA THR A 11 -7.09 -21.79 24.12
C THR A 11 -5.84 -21.45 23.30
N ILE A 12 -6.03 -21.08 22.04
CA ILE A 12 -4.97 -20.42 21.27
C ILE A 12 -4.86 -19.02 21.87
N ALA A 13 -3.93 -18.86 22.81
CA ALA A 13 -3.39 -17.55 23.15
C ALA A 13 -2.59 -17.06 21.93
N ILE A 14 -3.27 -16.43 20.97
CA ILE A 14 -2.60 -15.68 19.91
C ILE A 14 -1.97 -14.47 20.60
N GLY A 15 -0.67 -14.58 20.84
CA GLY A 15 0.16 -13.48 21.29
C GLY A 15 0.00 -12.31 20.33
N ILE A 16 -0.41 -11.16 20.87
CA ILE A 16 -0.30 -9.90 20.17
C ILE A 16 1.20 -9.69 19.96
N PHE A 17 1.65 -9.85 18.72
CA PHE A 17 3.02 -9.58 18.29
C PHE A 17 3.14 -8.08 18.04
N PRO A 18 3.80 -7.29 18.92
CA PRO A 18 4.10 -5.91 18.59
C PRO A 18 5.35 -5.94 17.72
N PHE A 19 5.18 -5.84 16.41
CA PHE A 19 6.32 -5.73 15.51
C PHE A 19 6.01 -4.76 14.39
N PHE A 20 5.88 -3.50 14.77
CA PHE A 20 6.34 -2.45 13.87
C PHE A 20 7.78 -2.17 14.29
N LEU A 21 8.71 -2.93 13.70
CA LEU A 21 10.08 -2.44 13.57
C LEU A 21 10.00 -1.14 12.77
N ASN A 22 10.21 -0.02 13.43
CA ASN A 22 10.70 1.16 12.75
C ASN A 22 12.18 1.29 13.09
N THR A 23 12.97 0.34 12.61
CA THR A 23 14.40 0.57 12.44
C THR A 23 14.54 1.58 11.32
N GLN A 24 14.61 2.87 11.66
CA GLN A 24 14.99 3.91 10.71
C GLN A 24 16.48 3.71 10.38
N VAL A 25 16.74 2.84 9.41
CA VAL A 25 18.05 2.77 8.75
C VAL A 25 18.00 3.81 7.62
N TYR A 26 18.43 5.02 7.94
CA TYR A 26 18.89 5.95 6.91
C TYR A 26 20.27 5.48 6.44
N ALA A 27 20.36 4.87 5.25
CA ALA A 27 21.53 4.86 4.37
C ALA A 27 21.38 3.86 3.20
N GLU A 28 20.58 4.23 2.20
CA GLU A 28 20.87 4.06 0.77
C GLU A 28 19.99 5.11 0.09
N ASP A 29 20.43 5.73 -1.00
CA ASP A 29 19.60 6.66 -1.78
C ASP A 29 18.49 5.84 -2.47
N THR A 30 17.51 5.38 -1.70
CA THR A 30 16.44 4.52 -2.21
C THR A 30 15.63 5.36 -3.19
N ASP A 31 15.68 4.98 -4.46
CA ASP A 31 14.90 5.59 -5.53
C ASP A 31 13.43 5.64 -5.08
N HIS A 32 12.95 6.84 -4.73
CA HIS A 32 11.58 7.04 -4.26
C HIS A 32 10.55 6.49 -5.26
N ARG A 33 10.87 6.41 -6.56
CA ARG A 33 10.01 5.74 -7.53
C ARG A 33 9.87 4.24 -7.24
N ALA A 34 10.94 3.56 -6.87
CA ALA A 34 10.91 2.14 -6.51
C ALA A 34 10.06 1.91 -5.25
N GLU A 35 10.21 2.75 -4.23
CA GLU A 35 9.40 2.69 -3.02
C GLU A 35 7.91 2.96 -3.32
N ALA A 36 7.62 3.97 -4.15
CA ALA A 36 6.27 4.28 -4.59
C ALA A 36 5.60 3.08 -5.28
N ILE A 37 6.32 2.39 -6.16
CA ILE A 37 5.85 1.18 -6.86
C ILE A 37 5.62 0.04 -5.86
N GLN A 38 6.54 -0.20 -4.92
CA GLN A 38 6.40 -1.25 -3.92
C GLN A 38 5.15 -1.05 -3.04
N HIS A 39 4.90 0.17 -2.59
CA HIS A 39 3.69 0.48 -1.84
C HIS A 39 2.43 0.39 -2.72
N ALA A 40 2.48 0.81 -3.98
CA ALA A 40 1.37 0.63 -4.93
C ALA A 40 1.02 -0.85 -5.15
N GLU A 41 2.01 -1.74 -5.27
CA GLU A 41 1.80 -3.20 -5.39
C GLU A 41 1.09 -3.78 -4.16
N LYS A 42 1.54 -3.40 -2.96
CA LYS A 42 0.90 -3.81 -1.70
C LYS A 42 -0.54 -3.31 -1.63
N ALA A 43 -0.79 -2.05 -1.96
CA ALA A 43 -2.12 -1.46 -2.04
C ALA A 43 -3.03 -2.23 -3.01
N ILE A 44 -2.55 -2.55 -4.21
CA ILE A 44 -3.30 -3.34 -5.21
C ILE A 44 -3.64 -4.74 -4.67
N LYS A 45 -2.70 -5.40 -3.96
CA LYS A 45 -2.95 -6.70 -3.35
C LYS A 45 -4.08 -6.63 -2.31
N GLN A 46 -4.04 -5.64 -1.43
CA GLN A 46 -5.11 -5.41 -0.43
C GLN A 46 -6.45 -5.09 -1.10
N GLY A 47 -6.45 -4.21 -2.10
CA GLY A 47 -7.66 -3.87 -2.84
C GLY A 47 -8.31 -5.03 -3.59
N LYS A 48 -7.50 -5.96 -4.15
CA LYS A 48 -8.00 -7.22 -4.74
C LYS A 48 -8.68 -8.13 -3.73
N MET A 49 -8.35 -8.02 -2.44
CA MET A 49 -9.01 -8.74 -1.34
C MET A 49 -10.23 -7.99 -0.78
N GLY A 50 -10.55 -6.80 -1.31
CA GLY A 50 -11.62 -5.95 -0.78
C GLY A 50 -11.21 -5.12 0.45
N CYS A 51 -9.95 -5.19 0.87
CA CYS A 51 -9.39 -4.52 2.04
C CYS A 51 -9.11 -3.04 1.73
N ALA A 52 -10.15 -2.20 1.77
CA ALA A 52 -10.04 -0.76 1.45
C ALA A 52 -9.16 0.01 2.44
N GLU A 53 -9.15 -0.38 3.72
CA GLU A 53 -8.40 0.29 4.78
C GLU A 53 -6.89 0.04 4.65
N GLU A 54 -6.49 -1.22 4.43
CA GLU A 54 -5.09 -1.58 4.20
C GLU A 54 -4.59 -1.09 2.84
N LEU A 55 -5.46 -1.02 1.83
CA LEU A 55 -5.15 -0.32 0.59
C LEU A 55 -4.86 1.16 0.84
N LEU A 56 -5.67 1.84 1.66
CA LEU A 56 -5.52 3.27 1.96
C LEU A 56 -4.15 3.57 2.57
N ILE A 57 -3.68 2.73 3.50
CA ILE A 57 -2.36 2.89 4.14
C ILE A 57 -1.27 2.89 3.07
N HIS A 58 -1.21 1.84 2.26
CA HIS A 58 -0.17 1.72 1.24
C HIS A 58 -0.33 2.72 0.09
N ALA A 59 -1.54 3.16 -0.24
CA ALA A 59 -1.76 4.22 -1.22
C ALA A 59 -1.22 5.58 -0.74
N LYS A 60 -1.31 5.88 0.56
CA LYS A 60 -0.72 7.10 1.17
C LYS A 60 0.81 7.06 1.13
N GLU A 61 1.40 5.94 1.54
CA GLU A 61 2.86 5.74 1.49
C GLU A 61 3.38 5.84 0.03
N SER A 62 2.69 5.20 -0.91
CA SER A 62 3.01 5.29 -2.34
C SER A 62 2.96 6.75 -2.84
N MET A 63 2.01 7.54 -2.35
CA MET A 63 1.86 8.94 -2.76
C MET A 63 2.97 9.83 -2.23
N GLU A 64 3.40 9.61 -0.99
CA GLU A 64 4.51 10.34 -0.38
C GLU A 64 5.80 10.14 -1.19
N HIS A 65 6.15 8.88 -1.49
CA HIS A 65 7.30 8.58 -2.33
C HIS A 65 7.15 9.08 -3.77
N ALA A 66 5.97 8.95 -4.38
CA ALA A 66 5.72 9.49 -5.73
C ALA A 66 5.86 11.02 -5.80
N GLN A 67 5.44 11.74 -4.76
CA GLN A 67 5.64 13.19 -4.65
C GLN A 67 7.11 13.55 -4.51
N ALA A 68 7.86 12.79 -3.69
CA ALA A 68 9.30 12.98 -3.55
C ALA A 68 10.03 12.75 -4.88
N ALA A 69 9.71 11.66 -5.58
CA ALA A 69 10.24 11.36 -6.93
C ALA A 69 9.84 12.41 -7.98
N SER A 70 8.63 12.99 -7.88
CA SER A 70 8.19 14.07 -8.78
C SER A 70 8.93 15.40 -8.53
N ASN A 71 9.51 15.60 -7.35
CA ASN A 71 10.22 16.82 -7.00
C ASN A 71 11.70 16.76 -7.41
N SER A 72 12.27 15.56 -7.58
CA SER A 72 13.63 15.35 -8.09
C SER A 72 13.78 15.51 -9.60
N GLY A 73 12.68 15.58 -10.35
CA GLY A 73 12.70 15.77 -11.81
C GLY A 73 11.30 15.95 -12.40
N ALA A 74 11.19 16.67 -13.52
CA ALA A 74 9.90 17.01 -14.13
C ALA A 74 9.32 15.86 -14.97
N ASP A 75 8.97 14.74 -14.34
CA ASP A 75 8.30 13.64 -15.02
C ASP A 75 6.78 13.80 -15.01
N SER A 76 6.21 13.95 -16.21
CA SER A 76 4.76 14.07 -16.41
C SER A 76 3.99 12.81 -16.01
N HIS A 77 4.60 11.62 -16.13
CA HIS A 77 4.02 10.36 -15.67
C HIS A 77 3.96 10.33 -14.15
N MET A 78 5.02 10.75 -13.44
CA MET A 78 5.01 10.78 -11.97
C MET A 78 3.94 11.73 -11.43
N LYS A 79 3.78 12.93 -12.02
CA LYS A 79 2.70 13.86 -11.64
C LYS A 79 1.30 13.27 -11.88
N GLN A 80 1.12 12.51 -12.96
CA GLN A 80 -0.13 11.81 -13.21
C GLN A 80 -0.35 10.65 -12.23
N ALA A 81 0.72 9.95 -11.85
CA ALA A 81 0.66 8.89 -10.85
C ALA A 81 0.14 9.43 -9.51
N VAL A 82 0.65 10.58 -9.06
CA VAL A 82 0.16 11.27 -7.84
C VAL A 82 -1.35 11.57 -7.94
N LYS A 83 -1.83 12.11 -9.07
CA LYS A 83 -3.27 12.36 -9.26
C LYS A 83 -4.12 11.08 -9.18
N HIS A 84 -3.61 9.97 -9.74
CA HIS A 84 -4.29 8.69 -9.63
C HIS A 84 -4.29 8.17 -8.18
N LEU A 85 -3.19 8.33 -7.43
CA LEU A 85 -3.14 7.97 -6.02
C LEU A 85 -4.09 8.80 -5.15
N GLU A 86 -4.23 10.10 -5.40
CA GLU A 86 -5.25 10.91 -4.73
C GLU A 86 -6.66 10.36 -4.99
N GLY A 87 -6.93 9.91 -6.23
CA GLY A 87 -8.16 9.20 -6.58
C GLY A 87 -8.32 7.88 -5.83
N ALA A 88 -7.25 7.10 -5.70
CA ALA A 88 -7.25 5.86 -4.94
C ALA A 88 -7.59 6.11 -3.47
N ILE A 89 -6.94 7.09 -2.84
CA ILE A 89 -7.16 7.51 -1.46
C ILE A 89 -8.61 7.93 -1.24
N ARG A 90 -9.15 8.83 -2.07
CA ARG A 90 -10.56 9.25 -1.98
C ARG A 90 -11.52 8.06 -2.07
N HIS A 91 -11.27 7.13 -2.99
CA HIS A 91 -12.12 5.94 -3.12
C HIS A 91 -11.97 4.96 -1.96
N ALA A 92 -10.77 4.79 -1.43
CA ALA A 92 -10.50 3.93 -0.28
C ALA A 92 -11.14 4.47 1.00
N GLU A 93 -11.12 5.79 1.23
CA GLU A 93 -11.81 6.48 2.33
C GLU A 93 -13.35 6.32 2.24
N MET A 94 -13.88 6.10 1.03
CA MET A 94 -15.30 5.73 0.82
C MET A 94 -15.55 4.21 0.89
N HIS A 95 -14.60 3.41 1.37
CA HIS A 95 -14.63 1.95 1.37
C HIS A 95 -14.84 1.30 -0.02
N ARG A 96 -14.50 2.00 -1.10
CA ARG A 96 -14.64 1.52 -2.49
C ARG A 96 -13.35 0.86 -2.98
N ALA A 97 -13.01 -0.29 -2.39
CA ALA A 97 -11.76 -1.02 -2.67
C ALA A 97 -11.50 -1.24 -4.18
N GLY A 98 -12.52 -1.59 -4.96
CA GLY A 98 -12.37 -1.83 -6.41
C GLY A 98 -11.97 -0.58 -7.19
N ALA A 99 -12.64 0.55 -6.95
CA ALA A 99 -12.30 1.82 -7.59
C ALA A 99 -10.92 2.31 -7.15
N ALA A 100 -10.61 2.18 -5.86
CA ALA A 100 -9.29 2.50 -5.33
C ALA A 100 -8.19 1.67 -5.99
N THR A 101 -8.40 0.35 -6.13
CA THR A 101 -7.47 -0.56 -6.81
C THR A 101 -7.20 -0.14 -8.25
N ASN A 102 -8.24 0.26 -9.00
CA ASN A 102 -8.08 0.67 -10.38
C ASN A 102 -7.23 1.94 -10.49
N HIS A 103 -7.49 2.92 -9.64
CA HIS A 103 -6.67 4.12 -9.55
C HIS A 103 -5.20 3.78 -9.20
N THR A 104 -4.96 2.93 -8.20
CA THR A 104 -3.61 2.52 -7.82
C THR A 104 -2.87 1.77 -8.95
N LYS A 105 -3.56 0.92 -9.71
CA LYS A 105 -2.98 0.24 -10.88
C LYS A 105 -2.51 1.24 -11.95
N THR A 106 -3.35 2.24 -12.26
CA THR A 106 -2.97 3.27 -13.22
C THR A 106 -1.79 4.09 -12.70
N ALA A 107 -1.80 4.45 -11.42
CA ALA A 107 -0.67 5.15 -10.81
C ALA A 107 0.63 4.34 -10.93
N MET A 108 0.58 3.04 -10.64
CA MET A 108 1.74 2.16 -10.73
C MET A 108 2.29 2.04 -12.16
N SER A 109 1.41 1.92 -13.17
CA SER A 109 1.83 1.92 -14.58
C SER A 109 2.58 3.20 -14.94
N LEU A 110 2.04 4.35 -14.53
CA LEU A 110 2.67 5.65 -14.75
C LEU A 110 4.02 5.78 -14.03
N MET A 111 4.16 5.25 -12.81
CA MET A 111 5.47 5.22 -12.12
C MET A 111 6.48 4.32 -12.83
N GLN A 112 6.04 3.23 -13.45
CA GLN A 112 6.91 2.32 -14.21
C GLN A 112 7.34 2.94 -15.54
N GLU A 113 6.45 3.71 -16.17
CA GLU A 113 6.70 4.49 -17.39
C GLU A 113 7.47 5.79 -17.12
N SER A 114 7.61 6.17 -15.86
CA SER A 114 8.36 7.35 -15.44
C SER A 114 9.86 7.13 -15.72
N GLU A 115 10.45 7.99 -16.57
CA GLU A 115 11.88 7.98 -16.87
C GLU A 115 12.63 8.74 -15.77
N SER A 116 13.58 8.09 -15.12
CA SER A 116 14.54 8.77 -14.25
C SER A 116 15.45 9.64 -15.13
N THR A 117 15.13 10.91 -15.30
CA THR A 117 16.07 11.89 -15.87
C THR A 117 17.21 12.09 -14.87
N HIS A 118 18.25 11.26 -14.99
CA HIS A 118 19.54 11.41 -14.29
C HIS A 118 20.47 12.33 -15.07
#